data_AF-A0A147HRW6-F1
#
_entry.id   AF-A0A147HRW6-F1
#
_cell.length_a   1.000
_cell.length_b   1.000
_cell.length_c   1.000
_cell.angle_alpha   90.00
_cell.angle_beta   90.00
_cell.angle_gamma   90.00
#
_symmetry.space_group_name_H-M   'P 1'
#
loop_
_entity.id
_entity.type
_entity.pdbx_description
1 polymer ?
#
loop_
_entity_poly.entity_id
_entity_poly.type
_entity_poly.pdbx_seq_one_letter_code
_entity_poly.pdbx_strand_id
1 'polypeptide(L)'
;MRLGGEPPTGRKLAFMPFDSLIDPATASDAGGVAGRRGQKHQDHVAASYVIAMLSDPGIAQIECETADDITIRRSAADGGTDNEYVQVKTTDNEDKWTATALLAREDGREGSSIAERSLACDAHPGEPSFRIVTNREPRGNLASFKRPPGSRSPTDAALQAASASIAKRYPSFRSINGRSLGDWCDRLLWEVEPDLARLADRNTLELHKLANKQGERPSTVDVEAAYGQLLNIVIDAGDASRVLTPERKRISREAARAWWRGRIAAFAAETRRTVKVYRVRTDEFFSSFMLLDESVISRTLAAYDVEYDGERWRSEELVRHLIDWIPEVVLPPEILATFDHLSARAVLSRAIRACDARGALPTQELLTELMLHAILRHHHGSEPIACKIFHMSAGLMTFGSAHIVFDDAGDQLWLGQTRVTVAADRAALPSAVAASLKASLDRNVLREEREIILQLRHPAHLSDHELGRSMAAHGRVDDLLAVLHVPLLIAYDSATLGRGFSADYLEGLRAEAEGIYEKLKAELHVDFGDVRIHIFLIPVECAATLARAFETALRAGR
;
A
#
# COMPACT_ATOMS: atom_id res chain seq x y z
N MET A 1 -64.87 19.27 11.48
CA MET A 1 -65.30 17.86 11.33
C MET A 1 -64.16 17.12 10.65
N ARG A 2 -63.31 16.46 11.45
CA ARG A 2 -62.23 15.57 10.98
C ARG A 2 -62.83 14.19 10.64
N LEU A 3 -61.94 13.35 10.09
CA LEU A 3 -62.00 11.90 9.82
C LEU A 3 -62.26 11.62 8.34
N GLY A 4 -61.37 11.01 7.57
CA GLY A 4 -60.19 10.22 7.92
C GLY A 4 -60.17 9.02 6.98
N GLY A 5 -59.25 9.01 6.02
CA GLY A 5 -59.00 7.88 5.14
C GLY A 5 -57.50 7.78 4.92
N GLU A 6 -56.83 7.00 5.76
CA GLU A 6 -55.43 6.62 5.57
C GLU A 6 -55.28 5.81 4.27
N PRO A 7 -54.17 5.97 3.54
CA PRO A 7 -53.85 5.06 2.45
C PRO A 7 -53.58 3.66 3.03
N PRO A 8 -53.86 2.57 2.29
CA PRO A 8 -53.63 1.22 2.79
C PRO A 8 -52.16 1.08 3.17
N THR A 9 -51.91 0.87 4.46
CA THR A 9 -50.62 0.49 5.00
C THR A 9 -50.08 -0.66 4.17
N GLY A 10 -49.06 -0.37 3.37
CA GLY A 10 -48.30 -1.40 2.68
C GLY A 10 -47.87 -2.41 3.73
N ARG A 11 -48.37 -3.65 3.61
CA ARG A 11 -47.80 -4.78 4.33
C ARG A 11 -46.33 -4.83 3.90
N LYS A 12 -45.43 -4.28 4.72
CA LYS A 12 -44.04 -4.70 4.73
C LYS A 12 -44.10 -6.19 5.01
N LEU A 13 -44.00 -7.01 3.98
CA LEU A 13 -43.63 -8.41 4.10
C LEU A 13 -42.27 -8.39 4.78
N ALA A 14 -42.28 -8.52 6.11
CA ALA A 14 -41.08 -8.81 6.86
C ALA A 14 -40.61 -10.17 6.34
N PHE A 15 -39.53 -10.16 5.56
CA PHE A 15 -38.81 -11.37 5.24
C PHE A 15 -38.29 -11.91 6.58
N MET A 16 -39.02 -12.83 7.17
CA MET A 16 -38.48 -13.67 8.24
C MET A 16 -37.64 -14.74 7.54
N PRO A 17 -36.31 -14.80 7.78
CA PRO A 17 -35.51 -15.89 7.27
C PRO A 17 -36.06 -17.21 7.84
N PHE A 18 -36.06 -18.26 7.02
CA PHE A 18 -36.43 -19.59 7.49
C PHE A 18 -35.43 -20.06 8.54
N ASP A 19 -35.93 -20.69 9.60
CA ASP A 19 -35.10 -21.34 10.61
C ASP A 19 -34.32 -22.51 10.00
N SER A 20 -33.15 -22.80 10.57
CA SER A 20 -32.36 -23.96 10.20
C SER A 20 -33.13 -25.25 10.46
N LEU A 21 -33.08 -26.19 9.52
CA LEU A 21 -33.66 -27.53 9.70
C LEU A 21 -32.82 -28.43 10.63
N ILE A 22 -31.67 -27.93 11.11
CA ILE A 22 -30.75 -28.66 11.98
C ILE A 22 -31.13 -28.40 13.43
N ASP A 23 -31.40 -29.48 14.19
CA ASP A 23 -31.53 -29.43 15.64
C ASP A 23 -30.15 -29.63 16.30
N PRO A 24 -29.58 -28.60 16.97
CA PRO A 24 -28.27 -28.70 17.60
C PRO A 24 -28.18 -29.77 18.69
N ALA A 25 -29.30 -30.19 19.29
CA ALA A 25 -29.31 -31.22 20.33
C ALA A 25 -29.06 -32.64 19.78
N THR A 26 -29.28 -32.86 18.49
CA THR A 26 -29.14 -34.18 17.85
C THR A 26 -28.13 -34.21 16.71
N ALA A 27 -27.63 -33.03 16.30
CA ALA A 27 -26.64 -32.90 15.24
C ALA A 27 -25.27 -33.48 15.63
N SER A 28 -24.57 -34.01 14.63
CA SER A 28 -23.19 -34.48 14.74
C SER A 28 -22.43 -34.04 13.50
N ASP A 29 -21.21 -33.55 13.69
CA ASP A 29 -20.31 -33.21 12.58
C ASP A 29 -19.57 -34.44 12.02
N ALA A 30 -19.89 -35.65 12.51
CA ALA A 30 -19.34 -36.88 11.98
C ALA A 30 -19.77 -37.14 10.52
N GLY A 31 -18.95 -37.87 9.76
CA GLY A 31 -19.22 -38.18 8.36
C GLY A 31 -18.89 -37.01 7.44
N GLY A 32 -19.89 -36.45 6.74
CA GLY A 32 -19.66 -35.48 5.66
C GLY A 32 -18.98 -34.17 6.10
N VAL A 33 -19.32 -33.65 7.29
CA VAL A 33 -18.73 -32.41 7.81
C VAL A 33 -17.28 -32.62 8.25
N ALA A 34 -16.98 -33.71 8.96
CA ALA A 34 -15.62 -34.12 9.31
C ALA A 34 -14.75 -34.37 8.05
N GLY A 35 -15.29 -35.07 7.04
CA GLY A 35 -14.59 -35.30 5.77
C GLY A 35 -14.21 -34.00 5.06
N ARG A 36 -15.15 -33.04 4.98
CA ARG A 36 -14.87 -31.71 4.41
C ARG A 36 -13.84 -30.91 5.20
N ARG A 37 -13.88 -30.98 6.54
CA ARG A 37 -12.87 -30.32 7.40
C ARG A 37 -11.48 -30.94 7.20
N GLY A 38 -11.40 -32.26 7.07
CA GLY A 38 -10.16 -32.97 6.75
C GLY A 38 -9.57 -32.56 5.42
N GLN A 39 -10.39 -32.54 4.36
CA GLN A 39 -9.97 -32.09 3.02
C GLN A 39 -9.46 -30.65 3.05
N LYS A 40 -10.20 -29.74 3.68
CA LYS A 40 -9.78 -28.34 3.79
C LYS A 40 -8.42 -28.24 4.49
N HIS A 41 -8.19 -29.00 5.57
CA HIS A 41 -6.90 -29.01 6.26
C HIS A 41 -5.76 -29.51 5.35
N GLN A 42 -6.01 -30.57 4.58
CA GLN A 42 -5.09 -31.06 3.54
C GLN A 42 -4.74 -29.97 2.52
N ASP A 43 -5.72 -29.25 1.99
CA ASP A 43 -5.50 -28.21 0.97
C ASP A 43 -4.61 -27.07 1.51
N HIS A 44 -4.83 -26.64 2.75
CA HIS A 44 -3.98 -25.62 3.39
C HIS A 44 -2.54 -26.14 3.65
N VAL A 45 -2.38 -27.41 4.01
CA VAL A 45 -1.05 -28.05 4.16
C VAL A 45 -0.35 -28.12 2.80
N ALA A 46 -1.03 -28.56 1.75
CA ALA A 46 -0.51 -28.60 0.39
C ALA A 46 -0.09 -27.21 -0.13
N ALA A 47 -0.92 -26.18 0.12
CA ALA A 47 -0.59 -24.79 -0.21
C ALA A 47 0.71 -24.34 0.48
N SER A 48 0.94 -24.76 1.73
CA SER A 48 2.19 -24.47 2.46
C SER A 48 3.41 -25.01 1.70
N TYR A 49 3.31 -26.21 1.12
CA TYR A 49 4.39 -26.80 0.34
C TYR A 49 4.56 -26.18 -1.05
N VAL A 50 3.48 -25.71 -1.68
CA VAL A 50 3.60 -24.92 -2.93
C VAL A 50 4.29 -23.58 -2.65
N ILE A 51 4.01 -22.94 -1.51
CA ILE A 51 4.72 -21.72 -1.08
C ILE A 51 6.19 -22.02 -0.79
N ALA A 52 6.48 -23.09 -0.05
CA ALA A 52 7.85 -23.52 0.22
C ALA A 52 8.62 -23.79 -1.08
N MET A 53 7.96 -24.41 -2.07
CA MET A 53 8.51 -24.66 -3.41
C MET A 53 8.92 -23.36 -4.12
N LEU A 54 8.30 -22.20 -3.85
CA LEU A 54 8.77 -20.94 -4.46
C LEU A 54 10.18 -20.54 -4.00
N SER A 55 10.57 -20.89 -2.76
CA SER A 55 11.88 -20.56 -2.18
C SER A 55 12.89 -21.70 -2.22
N ASP A 56 12.46 -22.94 -1.94
CA ASP A 56 13.34 -24.11 -1.83
C ASP A 56 13.55 -24.74 -3.21
N PRO A 57 14.74 -24.60 -3.85
CA PRO A 57 15.01 -25.19 -5.16
C PRO A 57 14.99 -26.72 -5.18
N GLY A 58 15.10 -27.37 -4.02
CA GLY A 58 15.04 -28.82 -3.89
C GLY A 58 13.65 -29.40 -4.12
N ILE A 59 12.58 -28.60 -4.02
CA ILE A 59 11.21 -29.03 -4.31
C ILE A 59 10.91 -28.82 -5.80
N ALA A 60 10.67 -29.90 -6.52
CA ALA A 60 10.42 -29.90 -7.96
C ALA A 60 8.92 -29.90 -8.30
N GLN A 61 8.10 -30.57 -7.49
CA GLN A 61 6.67 -30.73 -7.74
C GLN A 61 5.92 -31.11 -6.47
N ILE A 62 4.68 -30.61 -6.36
CA ILE A 62 3.69 -31.02 -5.35
C ILE A 62 2.58 -31.77 -6.06
N GLU A 63 2.17 -32.92 -5.55
CA GLU A 63 1.05 -33.70 -6.07
C GLU A 63 -0.02 -33.87 -5.00
N CYS A 64 -1.29 -33.66 -5.36
CA CYS A 64 -2.42 -33.73 -4.43
C CYS A 64 -3.29 -34.96 -4.74
N GLU A 65 -3.63 -35.75 -3.72
CA GLU A 65 -4.46 -36.96 -3.86
C GLU A 65 -3.88 -37.95 -4.89
N THR A 66 -2.58 -38.28 -4.74
CA THR A 66 -1.82 -39.18 -5.62
C THR A 66 -1.31 -40.42 -4.88
N ALA A 67 -0.01 -40.50 -4.56
CA ALA A 67 0.53 -41.64 -3.82
C ALA A 67 0.06 -41.64 -2.35
N ASP A 68 -0.09 -40.45 -1.75
CA ASP A 68 -0.72 -40.19 -0.46
C ASP A 68 -1.59 -38.92 -0.59
N ASP A 69 -2.09 -38.38 0.54
CA ASP A 69 -2.84 -37.13 0.58
C ASP A 69 -2.08 -36.01 -0.16
N ILE A 70 -0.77 -35.86 0.12
CA ILE A 70 0.14 -34.96 -0.59
C ILE A 70 1.47 -35.68 -0.85
N THR A 71 2.03 -35.55 -2.06
CA THR A 71 3.37 -36.07 -2.39
C THR A 71 4.27 -34.93 -2.84
N ILE A 72 5.42 -34.78 -2.18
CA ILE A 72 6.44 -33.77 -2.52
C ILE A 72 7.56 -34.49 -3.27
N ARG A 73 7.78 -34.10 -4.52
CA ARG A 73 8.86 -34.61 -5.37
C ARG A 73 10.07 -33.69 -5.22
N ARG A 74 11.19 -34.24 -4.76
CA ARG A 74 12.43 -33.48 -4.54
C ARG A 74 13.52 -33.90 -5.53
N SER A 75 14.31 -32.93 -6.00
CA SER A 75 15.49 -33.22 -6.82
C SER A 75 16.60 -33.79 -5.93
N ALA A 76 17.03 -35.02 -6.20
CA ALA A 76 18.12 -35.66 -5.48
C ALA A 76 19.49 -35.16 -5.98
N ALA A 77 20.53 -35.26 -5.14
CA ALA A 77 21.87 -34.77 -5.44
C ALA A 77 22.55 -35.53 -6.60
N ASP A 78 22.11 -36.76 -6.88
CA ASP A 78 22.59 -37.62 -7.97
C ASP A 78 21.80 -37.44 -9.28
N GLY A 79 20.89 -36.46 -9.33
CA GLY A 79 19.99 -36.24 -10.47
C GLY A 79 18.74 -37.14 -10.47
N GLY A 80 18.56 -37.98 -9.44
CA GLY A 80 17.34 -38.74 -9.19
C GLY A 80 16.17 -37.90 -8.63
N THR A 81 15.09 -38.58 -8.24
CA THR A 81 13.96 -37.93 -7.56
C THR A 81 13.66 -38.66 -6.26
N ASP A 82 13.63 -37.91 -5.16
CA ASP A 82 13.17 -38.41 -3.87
C ASP A 82 11.69 -38.06 -3.66
N ASN A 83 10.99 -38.93 -2.94
CA ASN A 83 9.55 -38.77 -2.69
C ASN A 83 9.31 -38.61 -1.20
N GLU A 84 8.70 -37.50 -0.81
CA GLU A 84 8.18 -37.30 0.55
C GLU A 84 6.66 -37.45 0.53
N TYR A 85 6.16 -38.49 1.19
CA TYR A 85 4.74 -38.81 1.29
C TYR A 85 4.18 -38.19 2.56
N VAL A 86 3.27 -37.23 2.39
CA VAL A 86 2.68 -36.48 3.49
C VAL A 86 1.24 -36.93 3.67
N GLN A 87 0.96 -37.44 4.86
CA GLN A 87 -0.36 -37.90 5.26
C GLN A 87 -0.94 -36.95 6.30
N VAL A 88 -2.07 -36.33 5.99
CA VAL A 88 -2.74 -35.39 6.88
C VAL A 88 -3.88 -36.11 7.58
N LYS A 89 -3.91 -36.04 8.91
CA LYS A 89 -4.94 -36.71 9.71
C LYS A 89 -5.51 -35.75 10.75
N THR A 90 -6.80 -35.49 10.61
CA THR A 90 -7.60 -34.69 11.54
C THR A 90 -8.49 -35.62 12.37
N THR A 91 -8.82 -35.18 13.57
CA THR A 91 -9.76 -35.88 14.46
C THR A 91 -10.60 -34.87 15.22
N ASP A 92 -11.87 -35.22 15.44
CA ASP A 92 -12.83 -34.44 16.24
C ASP A 92 -12.70 -34.73 17.74
N ASN A 93 -11.97 -35.78 18.13
CA ASN A 93 -11.68 -36.01 19.54
C ASN A 93 -10.59 -35.06 20.07
N GLU A 94 -10.61 -34.82 21.38
CA GLU A 94 -9.59 -34.04 22.08
C GLU A 94 -8.34 -34.87 22.45
N ASP A 95 -8.32 -36.14 22.04
CA ASP A 95 -7.26 -37.07 22.41
C ASP A 95 -5.99 -36.87 21.56
N LYS A 96 -4.84 -37.11 22.20
CA LYS A 96 -3.55 -37.19 21.52
C LYS A 96 -3.45 -38.46 20.67
N TRP A 97 -2.74 -38.36 19.54
CA TRP A 97 -2.51 -39.50 18.66
C TRP A 97 -1.66 -40.58 19.33
N THR A 98 -2.09 -41.85 19.25
CA THR A 98 -1.43 -42.99 19.89
C THR A 98 -0.91 -43.99 18.87
N ALA A 99 0.04 -44.83 19.26
CA ALA A 99 0.53 -45.91 18.39
C ALA A 99 -0.60 -46.88 18.02
N THR A 100 -1.52 -47.13 18.96
CA THR A 100 -2.73 -47.92 18.71
C THR A 100 -3.59 -47.33 17.60
N ALA A 101 -3.80 -46.01 17.59
CA ALA A 101 -4.57 -45.34 16.54
C ALA A 101 -3.87 -45.43 15.17
N LEU A 102 -2.55 -45.24 15.12
CA LEU A 102 -1.77 -45.34 13.87
C LEU A 102 -1.75 -46.75 13.27
N LEU A 103 -1.84 -47.76 14.13
CA LEU A 103 -1.72 -49.18 13.79
C LEU A 103 -3.06 -49.90 13.75
N ALA A 104 -4.17 -49.22 14.01
CA ALA A 104 -5.50 -49.80 13.94
C ALA A 104 -5.82 -50.14 12.48
N ARG A 105 -6.00 -51.42 12.17
CA ARG A 105 -6.51 -51.89 10.87
C ARG A 105 -8.02 -51.72 10.83
N GLU A 106 -8.55 -51.23 9.72
CA GLU A 106 -9.99 -51.21 9.42
C GLU A 106 -10.45 -52.66 9.22
N ASP A 107 -11.40 -53.11 10.05
CA ASP A 107 -11.94 -54.48 10.02
C ASP A 107 -10.85 -55.59 10.03
N GLY A 108 -9.69 -55.31 10.64
CA GLY A 108 -8.56 -56.24 10.70
C GLY A 108 -7.80 -56.44 9.39
N ARG A 109 -8.19 -55.75 8.30
CA ARG A 109 -7.62 -55.87 6.96
C ARG A 109 -6.15 -55.42 6.93
N GLU A 110 -5.26 -56.29 6.43
CA GLU A 110 -3.85 -55.93 6.22
C GLU A 110 -3.69 -54.75 5.26
N GLY A 111 -2.73 -53.87 5.55
CA GLY A 111 -2.48 -52.69 4.71
C GLY A 111 -3.44 -51.52 4.97
N SER A 112 -4.37 -51.64 5.92
CA SER A 112 -5.41 -50.63 6.14
C SER A 112 -5.12 -49.66 7.29
N SER A 113 -4.12 -49.91 8.14
CA SER A 113 -3.77 -48.92 9.16
C SER A 113 -3.09 -47.67 8.55
N ILE A 114 -3.05 -46.57 9.29
CA ILE A 114 -2.43 -45.30 8.86
C ILE A 114 -0.95 -45.56 8.51
N ALA A 115 -0.21 -46.21 9.41
CA ALA A 115 1.20 -46.50 9.20
C ALA A 115 1.46 -47.48 8.03
N GLU A 116 0.61 -48.49 7.86
CA GLU A 116 0.74 -49.42 6.72
C GLU A 116 0.43 -48.74 5.39
N ARG A 117 -0.61 -47.89 5.32
CA ARG A 117 -0.94 -47.11 4.11
C ARG A 117 0.17 -46.14 3.74
N SER A 118 0.70 -45.40 4.72
CA SER A 118 1.84 -44.49 4.51
C SER A 118 3.07 -45.24 4.01
N LEU A 119 3.42 -46.39 4.61
CA LEU A 119 4.54 -47.21 4.13
C LEU A 119 4.28 -47.81 2.74
N ALA A 120 3.03 -48.16 2.40
CA ALA A 120 2.68 -48.70 1.09
C ALA A 120 2.92 -47.72 -0.06
N CYS A 121 3.02 -46.41 0.21
CA CYS A 121 3.41 -45.40 -0.78
C CYS A 121 4.83 -45.61 -1.32
N ASP A 122 5.69 -46.35 -0.58
CA ASP A 122 7.01 -46.79 -1.04
C ASP A 122 6.90 -47.89 -2.13
N ALA A 123 6.44 -47.44 -3.28
CA ALA A 123 6.19 -48.23 -4.48
C ALA A 123 6.81 -47.59 -5.74
N HIS A 124 7.50 -46.47 -5.58
CA HIS A 124 8.03 -45.65 -6.67
C HIS A 124 9.57 -45.55 -6.56
N PRO A 125 10.29 -45.30 -7.67
CA PRO A 125 11.73 -45.05 -7.62
C PRO A 125 12.09 -43.80 -6.80
N GLY A 126 13.23 -43.84 -6.11
CA GLY A 126 13.70 -42.77 -5.22
C GLY A 126 13.79 -43.22 -3.76
N GLU A 127 14.48 -42.44 -2.92
CA GLU A 127 14.46 -42.68 -1.48
C GLU A 127 13.13 -42.11 -0.90
N PRO A 128 12.34 -42.92 -0.18
CA PRO A 128 11.10 -42.44 0.41
C PRO A 128 11.39 -41.69 1.72
N SER A 129 10.65 -40.63 1.98
CA SER A 129 10.48 -40.06 3.30
C SER A 129 9.00 -39.95 3.62
N PHE A 130 8.65 -39.98 4.90
CA PHE A 130 7.26 -40.00 5.32
C PHE A 130 7.01 -38.85 6.28
N ARG A 131 5.88 -38.19 6.14
CA ARG A 131 5.44 -37.16 7.07
C ARG A 131 4.01 -37.41 7.47
N ILE A 132 3.72 -37.29 8.75
CA ILE A 132 2.34 -37.22 9.24
C ILE A 132 2.09 -35.82 9.77
N VAL A 133 1.01 -35.19 9.30
CA VAL A 133 0.57 -33.87 9.76
C VAL A 133 -0.74 -34.04 10.49
N THR A 134 -0.80 -33.62 11.75
CA THR A 134 -2.00 -33.82 12.58
C THR A 134 -2.48 -32.53 13.23
N ASN A 135 -3.78 -32.45 13.49
CA ASN A 135 -4.35 -31.33 14.27
C ASN A 135 -4.12 -31.48 15.79
N ARG A 136 -3.71 -32.66 16.26
CA ARG A 136 -3.45 -32.95 17.69
C ARG A 136 -2.04 -33.47 17.89
N GLU A 137 -1.51 -33.27 19.10
CA GLU A 137 -0.17 -33.74 19.47
C GLU A 137 -0.08 -35.28 19.54
N PRO A 138 1.07 -35.88 19.20
CA PRO A 138 1.35 -37.28 19.49
C PRO A 138 1.50 -37.54 21.00
N ARG A 139 1.11 -38.75 21.44
CA ARG A 139 1.19 -39.18 22.84
C ARG A 139 2.53 -39.83 23.16
N GLY A 140 3.13 -39.45 24.29
CA GLY A 140 4.29 -40.12 24.87
C GLY A 140 5.48 -40.15 23.91
N ASN A 141 6.08 -41.33 23.75
CA ASN A 141 7.31 -41.53 22.98
C ASN A 141 7.21 -41.13 21.50
N LEU A 142 5.99 -41.11 20.93
CA LEU A 142 5.75 -40.67 19.55
C LEU A 142 6.15 -39.21 19.30
N ALA A 143 6.17 -38.37 20.35
CA ALA A 143 6.64 -36.99 20.23
C ALA A 143 8.09 -36.89 19.74
N SER A 144 8.89 -37.96 19.87
CA SER A 144 10.24 -38.03 19.32
C SER A 144 10.29 -37.87 17.80
N PHE A 145 9.23 -38.27 17.09
CA PHE A 145 9.15 -38.13 15.63
C PHE A 145 8.96 -36.69 15.15
N LYS A 146 8.69 -35.72 16.04
CA LYS A 146 8.64 -34.29 15.70
C LYS A 146 10.00 -33.71 15.30
N ARG A 147 11.09 -34.41 15.63
CA ARG A 147 12.45 -34.05 15.22
C ARG A 147 12.72 -34.62 13.82
N PRO A 148 13.24 -33.84 12.86
CA PRO A 148 13.62 -34.34 11.54
C PRO A 148 14.61 -35.52 11.61
N PRO A 149 14.52 -36.54 10.72
CA PRO A 149 15.40 -37.71 10.73
C PRO A 149 16.90 -37.41 10.91
N GLY A 150 17.45 -36.46 10.16
CA GLY A 150 18.87 -36.07 10.23
C GLY A 150 19.31 -35.39 11.53
N SER A 151 18.36 -35.03 12.41
CA SER A 151 18.63 -34.38 13.71
C SER A 151 18.43 -35.32 14.91
N ARG A 152 18.05 -36.58 14.68
CA ARG A 152 17.75 -37.54 15.74
C ARG A 152 19.02 -38.14 16.30
N SER A 153 19.08 -38.27 17.63
CA SER A 153 20.16 -39.02 18.26
C SER A 153 19.92 -40.53 18.09
N PRO A 154 20.93 -41.30 17.64
CA PRO A 154 20.84 -42.76 17.60
C PRO A 154 20.62 -43.39 18.98
N THR A 155 20.95 -42.68 20.07
CA THR A 155 20.83 -43.14 21.46
C THR A 155 19.55 -42.67 22.15
N ASP A 156 18.60 -42.09 21.42
CA ASP A 156 17.34 -41.63 21.99
C ASP A 156 16.43 -42.80 22.40
N ALA A 157 16.37 -43.09 23.70
CA ALA A 157 15.60 -44.20 24.24
C ALA A 157 14.09 -44.09 23.97
N ALA A 158 13.54 -42.86 23.92
CA ALA A 158 12.11 -42.67 23.63
C ALA A 158 11.80 -42.97 22.16
N LEU A 159 12.65 -42.50 21.24
CA LEU A 159 12.55 -42.83 19.82
C LEU A 159 12.68 -44.34 19.57
N GLN A 160 13.71 -44.98 20.14
CA GLN A 160 13.93 -46.42 20.02
C GLN A 160 12.73 -47.21 20.54
N ALA A 161 12.18 -46.83 21.69
CA ALA A 161 10.99 -47.47 22.25
C ALA A 161 9.74 -47.29 21.36
N ALA A 162 9.54 -46.10 20.77
CA ALA A 162 8.46 -45.85 19.83
C ALA A 162 8.60 -46.70 18.56
N SER A 163 9.78 -46.67 17.92
CA SER A 163 10.08 -47.45 16.71
C SER A 163 9.93 -48.95 16.95
N ALA A 164 10.44 -49.47 18.07
CA ALA A 164 10.31 -50.87 18.43
C ALA A 164 8.85 -51.28 18.67
N SER A 165 8.04 -50.42 19.30
CA SER A 165 6.61 -50.68 19.51
C SER A 165 5.84 -50.74 18.19
N ILE A 166 6.19 -49.89 17.23
CA ILE A 166 5.55 -49.85 15.90
C ILE A 166 5.99 -51.06 15.06
N ALA A 167 7.29 -51.33 14.98
CA ALA A 167 7.85 -52.42 14.18
C ALA A 167 7.38 -53.81 14.63
N LYS A 168 7.15 -54.03 15.94
CA LYS A 168 6.70 -55.32 16.48
C LYS A 168 5.24 -55.65 16.17
N ARG A 169 4.40 -54.66 15.84
CA ARG A 169 2.95 -54.88 15.70
C ARG A 169 2.60 -55.70 14.46
N TYR A 170 3.21 -55.37 13.32
CA TYR A 170 3.02 -56.07 12.03
C TYR A 170 4.38 -56.41 11.39
N PRO A 171 5.12 -57.39 11.95
CA PRO A 171 6.51 -57.67 11.59
C PRO A 171 6.68 -58.26 10.17
N SER A 172 5.61 -58.76 9.55
CA SER A 172 5.60 -59.32 8.20
C SER A 172 5.23 -58.31 7.11
N PHE A 173 4.61 -57.18 7.45
CA PHE A 173 4.18 -56.20 6.45
C PHE A 173 5.39 -55.49 5.83
N ARG A 174 5.41 -55.37 4.50
CA ARG A 174 6.48 -54.73 3.73
C ARG A 174 5.90 -53.84 2.65
N SER A 175 6.59 -52.75 2.33
CA SER A 175 6.34 -51.99 1.11
C SER A 175 6.68 -52.82 -0.14
N ILE A 176 6.29 -52.35 -1.32
CA ILE A 176 6.66 -52.97 -2.60
C ILE A 176 8.19 -53.02 -2.77
N ASN A 177 8.90 -52.01 -2.26
CA ASN A 177 10.36 -51.95 -2.26
C ASN A 177 11.01 -52.67 -1.06
N GLY A 178 10.25 -53.45 -0.28
CA GLY A 178 10.78 -54.33 0.76
C GLY A 178 11.10 -53.65 2.11
N ARG A 179 10.71 -52.39 2.31
CA ARG A 179 10.91 -51.68 3.59
C ARG A 179 9.87 -52.09 4.63
N SER A 180 10.28 -52.11 5.90
CA SER A 180 9.45 -52.45 7.05
C SER A 180 8.88 -51.21 7.76
N LEU A 181 7.97 -51.42 8.73
CA LEU A 181 7.51 -50.34 9.61
C LEU A 181 8.62 -49.76 10.51
N GLY A 182 9.70 -50.50 10.73
CA GLY A 182 10.91 -49.95 11.38
C GLY A 182 11.60 -48.93 10.49
N ASP A 183 11.82 -49.28 9.22
CA ASP A 183 12.41 -48.40 8.22
C ASP A 183 11.56 -47.14 7.97
N TRP A 184 10.23 -47.28 8.07
CA TRP A 184 9.28 -46.17 8.05
C TRP A 184 9.51 -45.22 9.22
N CYS A 185 9.67 -45.72 10.46
CA CYS A 185 9.93 -44.88 11.64
C CYS A 185 11.23 -44.08 11.50
N ASP A 186 12.27 -44.68 10.92
CA ASP A 186 13.56 -44.01 10.73
C ASP A 186 13.44 -42.79 9.78
N ARG A 187 12.48 -42.83 8.85
CA ARG A 187 12.23 -41.83 7.81
C ARG A 187 11.02 -40.94 8.06
N LEU A 188 10.23 -41.24 9.09
CA LEU A 188 9.03 -40.48 9.45
C LEU A 188 9.40 -39.10 9.99
N LEU A 189 8.59 -38.07 9.76
CA LEU A 189 8.57 -36.79 10.48
C LEU A 189 7.12 -36.51 10.92
N TRP A 190 6.95 -36.06 12.17
CA TRP A 190 5.64 -35.68 12.69
C TRP A 190 5.51 -34.15 12.79
N GLU A 191 4.51 -33.58 12.13
CA GLU A 191 4.17 -32.16 12.22
C GLU A 191 2.79 -31.99 12.86
N VAL A 192 2.63 -30.92 13.65
CA VAL A 192 1.37 -30.62 14.34
C VAL A 192 0.88 -29.23 13.90
N GLU A 193 -0.26 -29.21 13.24
CA GLU A 193 -0.93 -28.00 12.74
C GLU A 193 -2.34 -27.94 13.34
N PRO A 194 -2.48 -27.41 14.57
CA PRO A 194 -3.70 -27.55 15.36
C PRO A 194 -4.84 -26.63 14.90
N ASP A 195 -4.50 -25.53 14.24
CA ASP A 195 -5.44 -24.46 13.88
C ASP A 195 -5.29 -24.10 12.40
N LEU A 196 -6.40 -24.26 11.68
CA LEU A 196 -6.47 -23.97 10.25
C LEU A 196 -6.35 -22.47 9.95
N ALA A 197 -6.91 -21.60 10.79
CA ALA A 197 -6.79 -20.16 10.63
C ALA A 197 -5.33 -19.74 10.80
N ARG A 198 -4.66 -20.26 11.84
CA ARG A 198 -3.23 -20.01 12.05
C ARG A 198 -2.36 -20.53 10.92
N LEU A 199 -2.70 -21.67 10.33
CA LEU A 199 -2.02 -22.21 9.16
C LEU A 199 -2.20 -21.30 7.93
N ALA A 200 -3.41 -20.79 7.71
CA ALA A 200 -3.68 -19.80 6.67
C ALA A 200 -2.88 -18.51 6.88
N ASP A 201 -2.87 -17.95 8.10
CA ASP A 201 -2.13 -16.74 8.44
C ASP A 201 -0.62 -16.92 8.21
N ARG A 202 -0.07 -18.08 8.59
CA ARG A 202 1.34 -18.41 8.33
C ARG A 202 1.63 -18.41 6.83
N ASN A 203 0.76 -19.00 6.02
CA ASN A 203 0.94 -19.06 4.57
C ASN A 203 0.86 -17.68 3.91
N THR A 204 -0.11 -16.86 4.32
CA THR A 204 -0.22 -15.45 3.91
C THR A 204 1.04 -14.66 4.28
N LEU A 205 1.56 -14.86 5.50
CA LEU A 205 2.81 -14.24 5.95
C LEU A 205 4.02 -14.66 5.10
N GLU A 206 4.13 -15.94 4.73
CA GLU A 206 5.21 -16.40 3.86
C GLU A 206 5.12 -15.81 2.44
N LEU A 207 3.90 -15.62 1.90
CA LEU A 207 3.71 -14.89 0.64
C LEU A 207 4.13 -13.42 0.76
N HIS A 208 3.81 -12.75 1.87
CA HIS A 208 4.31 -11.39 2.14
C HIS A 208 5.85 -11.36 2.18
N LYS A 209 6.49 -12.30 2.87
CA LYS A 209 7.96 -12.39 2.93
C LYS A 209 8.56 -12.62 1.54
N LEU A 210 7.95 -13.45 0.72
CA LEU A 210 8.36 -13.70 -0.67
C LEU A 210 8.25 -12.43 -1.52
N ALA A 211 7.15 -11.68 -1.41
CA ALA A 211 6.96 -10.44 -2.16
C ALA A 211 8.01 -9.39 -1.75
N ASN A 212 8.22 -9.21 -0.44
CA ASN A 212 9.22 -8.29 0.10
C ASN A 212 10.64 -8.62 -0.40
N LYS A 213 11.02 -9.91 -0.46
CA LYS A 213 12.32 -10.34 -1.01
C LYS A 213 12.50 -9.97 -2.48
N GLN A 214 11.41 -9.74 -3.21
CA GLN A 214 11.41 -9.36 -4.61
C GLN A 214 11.16 -7.86 -4.83
N GLY A 215 11.12 -7.07 -3.75
CA GLY A 215 10.99 -5.61 -3.79
C GLY A 215 9.56 -5.09 -3.71
N GLU A 216 8.56 -5.98 -3.70
CA GLU A 216 7.14 -5.60 -3.64
C GLU A 216 6.62 -5.56 -2.21
N ARG A 217 5.69 -4.64 -1.93
CA ARG A 217 5.04 -4.49 -0.61
C ARG A 217 3.52 -4.47 -0.76
N PRO A 218 2.91 -5.60 -1.18
CA PRO A 218 1.46 -5.67 -1.38
C PRO A 218 0.70 -5.43 -0.07
N SER A 219 -0.53 -4.93 -0.19
CA SER A 219 -1.45 -4.81 0.94
C SER A 219 -1.85 -6.21 1.45
N THR A 220 -2.36 -6.28 2.68
CA THR A 220 -2.89 -7.53 3.24
C THR A 220 -4.02 -8.10 2.37
N VAL A 221 -4.89 -7.24 1.85
CA VAL A 221 -6.00 -7.63 0.96
C VAL A 221 -5.49 -8.29 -0.32
N ASP A 222 -4.43 -7.74 -0.92
CA ASP A 222 -3.85 -8.28 -2.15
C ASP A 222 -3.22 -9.66 -1.92
N VAL A 223 -2.54 -9.86 -0.79
CA VAL A 223 -1.91 -11.15 -0.45
C VAL A 223 -2.94 -12.18 -0.04
N GLU A 224 -3.98 -11.82 0.71
CA GLU A 224 -5.11 -12.71 1.01
C GLU A 224 -5.81 -13.18 -0.27
N ALA A 225 -6.05 -12.27 -1.22
CA ALA A 225 -6.60 -12.61 -2.52
C ALA A 225 -5.67 -13.55 -3.32
N ALA A 226 -4.36 -13.32 -3.27
CA ALA A 226 -3.38 -14.22 -3.90
C ALA A 226 -3.36 -15.60 -3.23
N TYR A 227 -3.45 -15.66 -1.89
CA TYR A 227 -3.52 -16.91 -1.15
C TYR A 227 -4.79 -17.70 -1.47
N GLY A 228 -5.94 -17.03 -1.53
CA GLY A 228 -7.20 -17.66 -1.95
C GLY A 228 -7.11 -18.25 -3.36
N GLN A 229 -6.43 -17.58 -4.30
CA GLN A 229 -6.19 -18.13 -5.63
C GLN A 229 -5.25 -19.34 -5.61
N LEU A 230 -4.20 -19.31 -4.79
CA LEU A 230 -3.32 -20.47 -4.61
C LEU A 230 -4.09 -21.66 -4.03
N LEU A 231 -4.97 -21.42 -3.06
CA LEU A 231 -5.78 -22.46 -2.46
C LEU A 231 -6.70 -23.11 -3.50
N ASN A 232 -7.30 -22.32 -4.40
CA ASN A 232 -8.08 -22.87 -5.51
C ASN A 232 -7.24 -23.73 -6.46
N ILE A 233 -5.99 -23.34 -6.76
CA ILE A 233 -5.07 -24.19 -7.57
C ILE A 233 -4.83 -25.54 -6.90
N VAL A 234 -4.68 -25.56 -5.58
CA VAL A 234 -4.50 -26.79 -4.80
C VAL A 234 -5.77 -27.64 -4.79
N ILE A 235 -6.93 -27.03 -4.54
CA ILE A 235 -8.23 -27.71 -4.54
C ILE A 235 -8.49 -28.34 -5.92
N ASP A 236 -8.28 -27.60 -7.00
CA ASP A 236 -8.46 -28.10 -8.37
C ASP A 236 -7.54 -29.30 -8.66
N ALA A 237 -6.32 -29.30 -8.12
CA ALA A 237 -5.40 -30.43 -8.23
C ALA A 237 -5.87 -31.65 -7.40
N GLY A 238 -6.40 -31.41 -6.20
CA GLY A 238 -7.03 -32.43 -5.35
C GLY A 238 -8.24 -33.08 -6.01
N ASP A 239 -9.11 -32.28 -6.63
CA ASP A 239 -10.36 -32.74 -7.27
C ASP A 239 -10.16 -33.37 -8.65
N ALA A 240 -9.04 -33.09 -9.32
CA ALA A 240 -8.75 -33.63 -10.65
C ALA A 240 -8.83 -35.17 -10.71
N SER A 241 -9.31 -35.72 -11.83
CA SER A 241 -9.49 -37.17 -11.96
C SER A 241 -8.15 -37.90 -12.03
N ARG A 242 -7.96 -38.91 -11.17
CA ARG A 242 -6.81 -39.83 -11.20
C ARG A 242 -6.75 -40.69 -12.48
N VAL A 243 -7.88 -40.83 -13.18
CA VAL A 243 -8.01 -41.71 -14.36
C VAL A 243 -8.00 -40.90 -15.64
N LEU A 244 -8.76 -39.80 -15.69
CA LEU A 244 -8.95 -39.03 -16.91
C LEU A 244 -7.91 -37.91 -17.09
N THR A 245 -7.46 -37.31 -15.99
CA THR A 245 -6.57 -36.14 -16.01
C THR A 245 -5.52 -36.20 -14.88
N PRO A 246 -4.72 -37.28 -14.77
CA PRO A 246 -3.77 -37.46 -13.68
C PRO A 246 -2.68 -36.38 -13.63
N GLU A 247 -2.34 -35.77 -14.75
CA GLU A 247 -1.41 -34.64 -14.85
C GLU A 247 -1.88 -33.39 -14.12
N ARG A 248 -3.21 -33.17 -14.02
CA ARG A 248 -3.79 -32.02 -13.32
C ARG A 248 -3.67 -32.11 -11.80
N LYS A 249 -3.35 -33.30 -11.26
CA LYS A 249 -3.05 -33.47 -9.84
C LYS A 249 -1.69 -32.91 -9.40
N ARG A 250 -0.88 -32.45 -10.37
CA ARG A 250 0.51 -32.07 -10.18
C ARG A 250 0.68 -30.56 -10.36
N ILE A 251 1.32 -29.95 -9.38
CA ILE A 251 1.74 -28.55 -9.41
C ILE A 251 3.26 -28.55 -9.52
N SER A 252 3.78 -28.31 -10.72
CA SER A 252 5.22 -28.23 -10.96
C SER A 252 5.80 -26.92 -10.41
N ARG A 253 7.10 -26.93 -10.08
CA ARG A 253 7.84 -25.71 -9.71
C ARG A 253 7.75 -24.64 -10.79
N GLU A 254 7.84 -25.03 -12.06
CA GLU A 254 7.75 -24.11 -13.19
C GLU A 254 6.41 -23.37 -13.20
N ALA A 255 5.31 -24.11 -13.08
CA ALA A 255 3.96 -23.54 -13.03
C ALA A 255 3.77 -22.62 -11.81
N ALA A 256 4.21 -23.06 -10.63
CA ALA A 256 4.12 -22.24 -9.41
C ALA A 256 4.93 -20.95 -9.52
N ARG A 257 6.16 -20.99 -10.07
CA ARG A 257 6.98 -19.78 -10.29
C ARG A 257 6.40 -18.88 -11.37
N ALA A 258 5.77 -19.42 -12.41
CA ALA A 258 5.09 -18.63 -13.42
C ALA A 258 3.88 -17.89 -12.81
N TRP A 259 3.05 -18.59 -12.04
CA TRP A 259 1.95 -18.00 -11.27
C TRP A 259 2.45 -16.90 -10.33
N TRP A 260 3.50 -17.19 -9.54
CA TRP A 260 4.05 -16.22 -8.59
C TRP A 260 4.64 -14.98 -9.26
N ARG A 261 5.37 -15.12 -10.38
CA ARG A 261 5.83 -13.96 -11.18
C ARG A 261 4.65 -13.11 -11.66
N GLY A 262 3.56 -13.73 -12.06
CA GLY A 262 2.32 -13.03 -12.41
C GLY A 262 1.72 -12.26 -11.23
N ARG A 263 1.78 -12.80 -10.00
CA ARG A 263 1.37 -12.09 -8.78
C ARG A 263 2.25 -10.89 -8.46
N ILE A 264 3.57 -11.05 -8.55
CA ILE A 264 4.53 -9.96 -8.36
C ILE A 264 4.29 -8.81 -9.33
N ALA A 265 4.08 -9.12 -10.61
CA ALA A 265 3.75 -8.10 -11.60
C ALA A 265 2.43 -7.37 -11.30
N ALA A 266 1.42 -8.10 -10.78
CA ALA A 266 0.16 -7.50 -10.35
C ALA A 266 0.32 -6.61 -9.11
N PHE A 267 1.11 -7.02 -8.12
CA PHE A 267 1.43 -6.21 -6.94
C PHE A 267 2.17 -4.92 -7.32
N ALA A 268 3.13 -5.02 -8.24
CA ALA A 268 3.85 -3.86 -8.77
C ALA A 268 2.90 -2.88 -9.48
N ALA A 269 1.95 -3.40 -10.27
CA ALA A 269 0.95 -2.59 -10.96
C ALA A 269 0.01 -1.89 -9.98
N GLU A 270 -0.47 -2.60 -8.95
CA GLU A 270 -1.37 -2.01 -7.94
C GLU A 270 -0.65 -0.97 -7.07
N THR A 271 0.61 -1.23 -6.72
CA THR A 271 1.47 -0.24 -6.03
C THR A 271 1.57 1.04 -6.85
N ARG A 272 1.82 0.96 -8.16
CA ARG A 272 1.87 2.14 -9.03
C ARG A 272 0.53 2.88 -9.11
N ARG A 273 -0.60 2.20 -8.93
CA ARG A 273 -1.93 2.84 -8.93
C ARG A 273 -2.26 3.56 -7.62
N THR A 274 -1.58 3.23 -6.53
CA THR A 274 -1.93 3.66 -5.17
C THR A 274 -0.79 4.35 -4.42
N VAL A 275 0.40 4.46 -5.04
CA VAL A 275 1.55 5.12 -4.43
C VAL A 275 1.25 6.58 -4.13
N LYS A 276 1.60 7.01 -2.92
CA LYS A 276 1.43 8.40 -2.46
C LYS A 276 2.60 9.24 -2.96
N VAL A 277 2.47 9.78 -4.18
CA VAL A 277 3.60 10.37 -4.94
C VAL A 277 4.20 11.62 -4.27
N TYR A 278 3.46 12.27 -3.37
CA TYR A 278 3.90 13.50 -2.70
C TYR A 278 4.58 13.26 -1.35
N ARG A 279 4.69 12.00 -0.87
CA ARG A 279 5.41 11.66 0.37
C ARG A 279 6.92 11.60 0.17
N VAL A 280 7.47 12.62 -0.48
CA VAL A 280 8.90 12.79 -0.73
C VAL A 280 9.45 13.83 0.24
N ARG A 281 10.66 13.58 0.76
CA ARG A 281 11.37 14.59 1.56
C ARG A 281 11.88 15.68 0.64
N THR A 282 11.63 16.92 1.03
CA THR A 282 12.02 18.11 0.29
C THR A 282 13.17 18.80 1.03
N ASP A 283 14.11 19.38 0.29
CA ASP A 283 15.25 20.09 0.88
C ASP A 283 14.93 21.57 1.07
N GLU A 284 15.39 22.15 2.17
CA GLU A 284 15.17 23.56 2.50
C GLU A 284 15.99 24.44 1.56
N PHE A 285 15.30 25.23 0.72
CA PHE A 285 15.93 26.23 -0.15
C PHE A 285 15.58 27.67 0.26
N PHE A 286 14.36 27.85 0.75
CA PHE A 286 13.83 29.13 1.23
C PHE A 286 14.00 29.24 2.74
N SER A 287 14.94 30.06 3.18
CA SER A 287 15.23 30.26 4.60
C SER A 287 14.29 31.30 5.19
N SER A 288 13.63 30.98 6.30
CA SER A 288 12.77 31.93 6.99
C SER A 288 13.60 32.98 7.72
N PHE A 289 13.34 34.26 7.44
CA PHE A 289 13.91 35.38 8.20
C PHE A 289 12.87 36.11 9.05
N MET A 290 11.58 35.86 8.87
CA MET A 290 10.53 36.45 9.70
C MET A 290 9.32 35.53 9.76
N LEU A 291 8.78 35.35 10.96
CA LEU A 291 7.55 34.62 11.20
C LEU A 291 6.72 35.38 12.24
N LEU A 292 5.47 35.72 11.91
CA LEU A 292 4.49 36.30 12.82
C LEU A 292 3.19 35.50 12.70
N ASP A 293 2.61 35.11 13.84
CA ASP A 293 1.29 34.52 13.91
C ASP A 293 0.37 35.43 14.71
N GLU A 294 -0.64 35.97 14.04
CA GLU A 294 -1.69 36.81 14.61
C GLU A 294 -3.05 36.11 14.47
N SER A 295 -3.13 34.90 15.03
CA SER A 295 -4.34 34.07 15.08
C SER A 295 -5.63 34.81 15.49
N VAL A 296 -5.55 35.85 16.32
CA VAL A 296 -6.70 36.68 16.74
C VAL A 296 -7.43 37.32 15.54
N ILE A 297 -6.70 37.65 14.47
CA ILE A 297 -7.25 38.24 13.24
C ILE A 297 -7.15 37.29 12.04
N SER A 298 -6.89 36.00 12.29
CA SER A 298 -6.73 34.97 11.25
C SER A 298 -5.63 35.30 10.22
N ARG A 299 -4.51 35.89 10.66
CA ARG A 299 -3.38 36.27 9.80
C ARG A 299 -2.08 35.65 10.27
N THR A 300 -1.25 35.27 9.31
CA THR A 300 0.15 34.96 9.56
C THR A 300 1.02 35.65 8.52
N LEU A 301 2.25 35.98 8.89
CA LEU A 301 3.31 36.40 7.99
C LEU A 301 4.45 35.40 8.10
N ALA A 302 4.91 34.87 6.97
CA ALA A 302 6.22 34.25 6.88
C ALA A 302 7.00 34.87 5.72
N ALA A 303 8.19 35.38 5.99
CA ALA A 303 9.06 35.94 4.97
C ALA A 303 10.28 35.05 4.78
N TYR A 304 10.58 34.75 3.52
CA TYR A 304 11.61 33.82 3.12
C TYR A 304 12.60 34.48 2.19
N ASP A 305 13.87 34.19 2.37
CA ASP A 305 14.94 34.62 1.49
C ASP A 305 15.67 33.39 0.93
N VAL A 306 16.36 33.59 -0.19
CA VAL A 306 17.26 32.59 -0.77
C VAL A 306 18.72 32.94 -0.50
N GLU A 307 19.00 33.90 0.38
CA GLU A 307 20.32 34.25 0.91
C GLU A 307 21.36 34.66 -0.14
N TYR A 308 22.48 35.18 0.36
CA TYR A 308 23.69 35.42 -0.43
C TYR A 308 24.67 34.25 -0.29
N ASP A 309 25.31 33.87 -1.39
CA ASP A 309 26.50 33.01 -1.42
C ASP A 309 27.62 33.72 -2.18
N GLY A 310 28.78 33.88 -1.54
CA GLY A 310 29.89 34.63 -2.12
C GLY A 310 29.51 36.06 -2.57
N GLU A 311 28.74 36.78 -1.74
CA GLU A 311 28.23 38.13 -2.03
C GLU A 311 27.28 38.23 -3.25
N ARG A 312 26.77 37.09 -3.75
CA ARG A 312 25.75 37.03 -4.79
C ARG A 312 24.46 36.44 -4.26
N TRP A 313 23.33 37.11 -4.52
CA TRP A 313 22.03 36.57 -4.16
C TRP A 313 21.74 35.36 -5.06
N ARG A 314 21.28 34.24 -4.48
CA ARG A 314 21.22 32.91 -5.14
C ARG A 314 20.10 32.78 -6.20
N SER A 315 19.98 33.75 -7.11
CA SER A 315 18.95 33.81 -8.16
C SER A 315 19.06 32.67 -9.18
N GLU A 316 20.28 32.28 -9.56
CA GLU A 316 20.52 31.20 -10.53
C GLU A 316 20.18 29.83 -9.92
N GLU A 317 20.55 29.61 -8.66
CA GLU A 317 20.19 28.43 -7.87
C GLU A 317 18.67 28.36 -7.68
N LEU A 318 18.01 29.49 -7.38
CA LEU A 318 16.57 29.57 -7.23
C LEU A 318 15.87 29.13 -8.53
N VAL A 319 16.30 29.63 -9.68
CA VAL A 319 15.74 29.22 -10.98
C VAL A 319 15.87 27.71 -11.19
N ARG A 320 17.05 27.13 -10.90
CA ARG A 320 17.27 25.68 -11.03
C ARG A 320 16.37 24.90 -10.07
N HIS A 321 16.30 25.31 -8.81
CA HIS A 321 15.46 24.69 -7.80
C HIS A 321 13.98 24.68 -8.22
N LEU A 322 13.46 25.79 -8.75
CA LEU A 322 12.06 25.89 -9.18
C LEU A 322 11.74 25.03 -10.42
N ILE A 323 12.70 24.79 -11.31
CA ILE A 323 12.49 23.91 -12.48
C ILE A 323 12.21 22.47 -12.05
N ASP A 324 12.85 22.00 -10.99
CA ASP A 324 12.66 20.64 -10.48
C ASP A 324 11.25 20.40 -9.92
N TRP A 325 10.53 21.47 -9.54
CA TRP A 325 9.14 21.43 -9.08
C TRP A 325 8.09 21.38 -10.20
N ILE A 326 8.46 21.69 -11.44
CA ILE A 326 7.52 21.76 -12.56
C ILE A 326 6.72 20.47 -12.73
N PRO A 327 7.33 19.26 -12.74
CA PRO A 327 6.59 18.01 -12.90
C PRO A 327 5.46 17.84 -11.88
N GLU A 328 5.70 18.18 -10.61
CA GLU A 328 4.72 18.00 -9.53
C GLU A 328 3.51 18.94 -9.69
N VAL A 329 3.75 20.16 -10.17
CA VAL A 329 2.68 21.15 -10.37
C VAL A 329 1.85 20.85 -11.62
N VAL A 330 2.47 20.41 -12.71
CA VAL A 330 1.83 20.42 -14.04
C VAL A 330 1.43 19.03 -14.56
N LEU A 331 1.97 17.95 -14.01
CA LEU A 331 1.65 16.59 -14.45
C LEU A 331 0.68 15.90 -13.49
N PRO A 332 -0.27 15.11 -14.00
CA PRO A 332 -1.07 14.22 -13.15
C PRO A 332 -0.20 13.25 -12.34
N PRO A 333 -0.59 12.92 -11.10
CA PRO A 333 0.18 12.05 -10.22
C PRO A 333 0.37 10.63 -10.77
N GLU A 334 -0.50 10.14 -11.66
CA GLU A 334 -0.30 8.84 -12.32
C GLU A 334 1.00 8.81 -13.13
N ILE A 335 1.39 9.95 -13.71
CA ILE A 335 2.65 10.05 -14.46
C ILE A 335 3.81 10.03 -13.48
N LEU A 336 3.71 10.75 -12.37
CA LEU A 336 4.71 10.77 -11.31
C LEU A 336 4.87 9.39 -10.65
N ALA A 337 3.79 8.62 -10.53
CA ALA A 337 3.79 7.26 -10.01
C ALA A 337 4.56 6.25 -10.89
N THR A 338 4.78 6.58 -12.16
CA THR A 338 5.56 5.77 -13.11
C THR A 338 7.02 6.21 -13.22
N PHE A 339 7.43 7.21 -12.46
CA PHE A 339 8.76 7.78 -12.49
C PHE A 339 9.82 6.79 -12.00
N ASP A 340 10.91 6.70 -12.74
CA ASP A 340 12.15 6.05 -12.34
C ASP A 340 13.36 6.91 -12.75
N HIS A 341 14.55 6.55 -12.28
CA HIS A 341 15.79 7.28 -12.57
C HIS A 341 16.13 7.33 -14.08
N LEU A 342 15.60 6.41 -14.89
CA LEU A 342 15.84 6.38 -16.34
C LEU A 342 14.92 7.36 -17.09
N SER A 343 13.72 7.61 -16.56
CA SER A 343 12.71 8.50 -17.13
C SER A 343 12.79 9.93 -16.61
N ALA A 344 13.70 10.24 -15.67
CA ALA A 344 13.77 11.53 -15.00
C ALA A 344 13.81 12.74 -15.95
N ARG A 345 14.71 12.71 -16.94
CA ARG A 345 14.80 13.77 -17.96
C ARG A 345 13.55 13.83 -18.83
N ALA A 346 13.00 12.68 -19.21
CA ALA A 346 11.82 12.60 -20.05
C ALA A 346 10.57 13.18 -19.36
N VAL A 347 10.47 13.04 -18.03
CA VAL A 347 9.39 13.60 -17.22
C VAL A 347 9.44 15.12 -17.21
N LEU A 348 10.61 15.73 -16.98
CA LEU A 348 10.75 17.18 -17.05
C LEU A 348 10.42 17.72 -18.45
N SER A 349 10.96 17.13 -19.50
CA SER A 349 10.62 17.55 -20.87
C SER A 349 9.14 17.38 -21.19
N ARG A 350 8.48 16.35 -20.62
CA ARG A 350 7.02 16.16 -20.74
C ARG A 350 6.25 17.25 -20.00
N ALA A 351 6.70 17.63 -18.81
CA ALA A 351 6.11 18.70 -18.01
C ALA A 351 6.18 20.04 -18.76
N ILE A 352 7.34 20.38 -19.33
CA ILE A 352 7.53 21.59 -20.13
C ILE A 352 6.60 21.60 -21.35
N ARG A 353 6.49 20.46 -22.08
CA ARG A 353 5.54 20.34 -23.20
C ARG A 353 4.09 20.48 -22.77
N ALA A 354 3.73 20.04 -21.57
CA ALA A 354 2.37 20.19 -21.04
C ALA A 354 2.03 21.67 -20.80
N CYS A 355 2.98 22.46 -20.30
CA CYS A 355 2.83 23.91 -20.19
C CYS A 355 2.58 24.55 -21.55
N ASP A 356 3.37 24.19 -22.57
CA ASP A 356 3.22 24.75 -23.92
C ASP A 356 1.86 24.39 -24.55
N ALA A 357 1.38 23.16 -24.35
CA ALA A 357 0.17 22.64 -24.98
C ALA A 357 -1.13 23.20 -24.37
N ARG A 358 -1.14 23.58 -23.08
CA ARG A 358 -2.34 24.07 -22.38
C ARG A 358 -2.51 25.59 -22.44
N GLY A 359 -1.78 26.25 -23.33
CA GLY A 359 -1.67 27.70 -23.42
C GLY A 359 -0.53 28.18 -22.53
N ALA A 360 0.38 28.96 -23.10
CA ALA A 360 1.55 29.45 -22.39
C ALA A 360 1.11 30.29 -21.18
N LEU A 361 1.17 29.68 -19.99
CA LEU A 361 1.09 30.43 -18.74
C LEU A 361 2.15 31.53 -18.79
N PRO A 362 1.81 32.78 -18.43
CA PRO A 362 2.80 33.83 -18.27
C PRO A 362 3.96 33.33 -17.40
N THR A 363 5.19 33.44 -17.89
CA THR A 363 6.38 32.90 -17.21
C THR A 363 6.51 33.36 -15.77
N GLN A 364 6.11 34.60 -15.50
CA GLN A 364 6.13 35.21 -14.19
C GLN A 364 5.09 34.60 -13.22
N GLU A 365 3.94 34.20 -13.73
CA GLU A 365 2.89 33.52 -12.96
C GLU A 365 3.34 32.10 -12.60
N LEU A 366 3.86 31.34 -13.58
CA LEU A 366 4.45 30.02 -13.31
C LEU A 366 5.60 30.09 -12.30
N LEU A 367 6.50 31.08 -12.45
CA LEU A 367 7.61 31.29 -11.52
C LEU A 367 7.11 31.46 -10.07
N THR A 368 6.12 32.32 -9.85
CA THR A 368 5.62 32.61 -8.50
C THR A 368 4.75 31.50 -7.93
N GLU A 369 3.99 30.78 -8.75
CA GLU A 369 3.28 29.56 -8.32
C GLU A 369 4.26 28.46 -7.91
N LEU A 370 5.40 28.32 -8.60
CA LEU A 370 6.44 27.37 -8.20
C LEU A 370 7.09 27.77 -6.86
N MET A 371 7.30 29.07 -6.61
CA MET A 371 7.79 29.54 -5.30
C MET A 371 6.79 29.20 -4.19
N LEU A 372 5.50 29.45 -4.43
CA LEU A 372 4.46 29.15 -3.46
C LEU A 372 4.41 27.65 -3.19
N HIS A 373 4.39 26.86 -4.26
CA HIS A 373 4.41 25.40 -4.18
C HIS A 373 5.60 24.91 -3.36
N ALA A 374 6.82 25.37 -3.65
CA ALA A 374 8.03 24.98 -2.91
C ALA A 374 7.91 25.29 -1.41
N ILE A 375 7.41 26.48 -1.04
CA ILE A 375 7.17 26.84 0.37
C ILE A 375 6.13 25.91 1.00
N LEU A 376 4.98 25.69 0.35
CA LEU A 376 3.93 24.84 0.89
C LEU A 376 4.36 23.38 1.02
N ARG A 377 5.19 22.89 0.10
CA ARG A 377 5.71 21.52 0.14
C ARG A 377 6.76 21.34 1.22
N HIS A 378 7.64 22.33 1.38
CA HIS A 378 8.74 22.23 2.33
C HIS A 378 8.33 22.59 3.76
N HIS A 379 7.77 23.78 3.97
CA HIS A 379 7.49 24.33 5.30
C HIS A 379 6.15 23.84 5.88
N HIS A 380 5.23 23.36 5.03
CA HIS A 380 3.90 22.92 5.46
C HIS A 380 3.58 21.45 5.14
N GLY A 381 4.52 20.70 4.54
CA GLY A 381 4.33 19.27 4.25
C GLY A 381 3.11 18.95 3.39
N SER A 382 2.62 19.93 2.62
CA SER A 382 1.33 19.85 1.94
C SER A 382 1.31 18.83 0.80
N GLU A 383 0.13 18.33 0.41
CA GLU A 383 -0.03 17.54 -0.82
C GLU A 383 -0.81 18.34 -1.88
N PRO A 384 -0.26 18.54 -3.09
CA PRO A 384 -0.88 19.37 -4.12
C PRO A 384 -2.01 18.64 -4.87
N ILE A 385 -2.98 19.42 -5.32
CA ILE A 385 -3.90 19.04 -6.38
C ILE A 385 -3.27 19.47 -7.71
N ALA A 386 -2.55 18.53 -8.34
CA ALA A 386 -1.79 18.79 -9.56
C ALA A 386 -2.66 19.31 -10.72
N CYS A 387 -2.01 19.98 -11.67
CA CYS A 387 -2.62 20.62 -12.83
C CYS A 387 -3.56 21.80 -12.53
N LYS A 388 -3.79 22.18 -11.27
CA LYS A 388 -4.69 23.30 -10.92
C LYS A 388 -4.34 24.61 -11.63
N ILE A 389 -3.06 24.86 -11.84
CA ILE A 389 -2.53 26.05 -12.51
C ILE A 389 -3.08 26.27 -13.93
N PHE A 390 -3.61 25.22 -14.59
CA PHE A 390 -4.21 25.33 -15.92
C PHE A 390 -5.71 25.67 -15.91
N HIS A 391 -6.32 25.79 -14.74
CA HIS A 391 -7.76 25.94 -14.59
C HIS A 391 -8.14 27.33 -14.10
N MET A 392 -9.23 27.85 -14.67
CA MET A 392 -9.78 29.16 -14.37
C MET A 392 -11.17 29.00 -13.74
N SER A 393 -11.54 29.91 -12.84
CA SER A 393 -12.91 30.09 -12.34
C SER A 393 -13.40 31.48 -12.70
N ALA A 394 -14.67 31.59 -13.08
CA ALA A 394 -15.24 32.81 -13.66
C ALA A 394 -14.41 33.41 -14.84
N GLY A 395 -13.68 32.57 -15.59
CA GLY A 395 -12.87 32.99 -16.74
C GLY A 395 -11.52 33.63 -16.39
N LEU A 396 -11.11 33.62 -15.12
CA LEU A 396 -9.81 34.10 -14.63
C LEU A 396 -9.13 33.01 -13.79
N MET A 397 -7.80 33.04 -13.71
CA MET A 397 -7.08 32.22 -12.73
C MET A 397 -7.22 32.87 -11.34
N THR A 398 -8.21 32.44 -10.55
CA THR A 398 -8.51 33.01 -9.22
C THR A 398 -7.67 32.40 -8.12
N PHE A 399 -7.39 31.09 -8.21
CA PHE A 399 -6.40 30.38 -7.40
C PHE A 399 -5.52 29.50 -8.30
N GLY A 400 -4.21 29.76 -8.31
CA GLY A 400 -3.26 29.03 -9.17
C GLY A 400 -2.88 27.65 -8.65
N SER A 401 -3.06 27.43 -7.34
CA SER A 401 -2.70 26.19 -6.66
C SER A 401 -3.75 25.81 -5.61
N ALA A 402 -3.86 24.50 -5.37
CA ALA A 402 -4.67 23.93 -4.31
C ALA A 402 -3.87 22.84 -3.61
N HIS A 403 -3.85 22.86 -2.28
CA HIS A 403 -3.02 22.00 -1.46
C HIS A 403 -3.81 21.48 -0.26
N ILE A 404 -3.56 20.24 0.13
CA ILE A 404 -4.05 19.65 1.38
C ILE A 404 -2.93 19.78 2.41
N VAL A 405 -3.22 20.37 3.56
CA VAL A 405 -2.28 20.46 4.69
C VAL A 405 -2.83 19.65 5.85
N PHE A 406 -2.02 18.75 6.38
CA PHE A 406 -2.39 17.88 7.49
C PHE A 406 -2.08 18.57 8.81
N ASP A 407 -3.05 18.61 9.71
CA ASP A 407 -2.94 19.26 11.01
C ASP A 407 -3.69 18.48 12.09
N ASP A 408 -3.16 18.47 13.31
CA ASP A 408 -3.75 17.72 14.42
C ASP A 408 -5.16 18.21 14.79
N ALA A 409 -5.51 19.47 14.50
CA ALA A 409 -6.84 20.03 14.73
C ALA A 409 -7.83 19.73 13.59
N GLY A 410 -7.36 19.14 12.49
CA GLY A 410 -8.13 18.78 11.31
C GLY A 410 -7.49 19.30 10.02
N ASP A 411 -7.55 18.48 8.97
CA ASP A 411 -6.94 18.80 7.69
C ASP A 411 -7.54 20.04 7.02
N GLN A 412 -6.68 20.76 6.30
CA GLN A 412 -6.98 22.08 5.74
C GLN A 412 -6.86 22.04 4.21
N LEU A 413 -7.69 22.83 3.55
CA LEU A 413 -7.57 23.09 2.12
C LEU A 413 -6.97 24.48 1.90
N TRP A 414 -5.81 24.53 1.27
CA TRP A 414 -5.07 25.76 1.01
C TRP A 414 -5.22 26.13 -0.47
N LEU A 415 -5.85 27.28 -0.76
CA LEU A 415 -6.02 27.81 -2.12
C LEU A 415 -5.12 29.02 -2.36
N GLY A 416 -4.13 28.85 -3.23
CA GLY A 416 -3.03 29.79 -3.40
C GLY A 416 -3.31 30.94 -4.35
N GLN A 417 -2.88 32.14 -3.94
CA GLN A 417 -2.74 33.30 -4.81
C GLN A 417 -1.29 33.78 -4.81
N THR A 418 -0.82 34.16 -5.98
CA THR A 418 0.53 34.68 -6.15
C THR A 418 0.50 36.06 -6.79
N ARG A 419 1.46 36.90 -6.42
CA ARG A 419 1.66 38.22 -7.02
C ARG A 419 3.13 38.55 -7.11
N VAL A 420 3.45 39.36 -8.12
CA VAL A 420 4.72 40.06 -8.22
C VAL A 420 4.46 41.55 -8.04
N THR A 421 5.29 42.21 -7.24
CA THR A 421 5.21 43.65 -7.00
C THR A 421 6.53 44.31 -7.33
N VAL A 422 6.55 45.16 -8.35
CA VAL A 422 7.68 46.05 -8.62
C VAL A 422 7.59 47.31 -7.77
N ALA A 423 8.69 48.05 -7.65
CA ALA A 423 8.76 49.25 -6.80
C ALA A 423 7.64 50.28 -7.09
N ALA A 424 7.24 50.44 -8.36
CA ALA A 424 6.19 51.37 -8.78
C ALA A 424 4.79 50.98 -8.29
N ASP A 425 4.51 49.69 -8.13
CA ASP A 425 3.17 49.16 -7.82
C ASP A 425 2.94 49.00 -6.31
N ARG A 426 3.98 49.18 -5.49
CA ARG A 426 3.97 48.90 -4.05
C ARG A 426 2.93 49.69 -3.26
N ALA A 427 2.53 50.87 -3.74
CA ALA A 427 1.47 51.67 -3.11
C ALA A 427 0.07 51.12 -3.39
N ALA A 428 -0.16 50.54 -4.58
CA ALA A 428 -1.46 49.98 -4.98
C ALA A 428 -1.66 48.54 -4.49
N LEU A 429 -0.57 47.84 -4.13
CA LEU A 429 -0.56 46.43 -3.73
C LEU A 429 -1.68 46.04 -2.73
N PRO A 430 -1.88 46.73 -1.59
CA PRO A 430 -2.90 46.31 -0.63
C PRO A 430 -4.31 46.29 -1.21
N SER A 431 -4.70 47.37 -1.89
CA SER A 431 -6.02 47.48 -2.53
C SER A 431 -6.23 46.43 -3.63
N ALA A 432 -5.17 46.13 -4.40
CA ALA A 432 -5.23 45.10 -5.45
C ALA A 432 -5.36 43.69 -4.87
N VAL A 433 -4.69 43.41 -3.75
CA VAL A 433 -4.84 42.14 -3.00
C VAL A 433 -6.25 42.02 -2.44
N ALA A 434 -6.77 43.05 -1.77
CA ALA A 434 -8.12 43.02 -1.21
C ALA A 434 -9.19 42.82 -2.30
N ALA A 435 -9.07 43.51 -3.44
CA ALA A 435 -9.97 43.32 -4.58
C ALA A 435 -9.90 41.89 -5.15
N SER A 436 -8.70 41.33 -5.29
CA SER A 436 -8.48 39.95 -5.74
C SER A 436 -9.13 38.93 -4.80
N LEU A 437 -8.89 39.05 -3.50
CA LEU A 437 -9.45 38.17 -2.48
C LEU A 437 -10.98 38.27 -2.43
N LYS A 438 -11.53 39.47 -2.56
CA LYS A 438 -12.98 39.68 -2.59
C LYS A 438 -13.64 38.97 -3.77
N ALA A 439 -13.00 39.01 -4.94
CA ALA A 439 -13.48 38.32 -6.13
C ALA A 439 -13.33 36.79 -5.99
N SER A 440 -12.22 36.30 -5.46
CA SER A 440 -11.94 34.86 -5.38
C SER A 440 -12.72 34.14 -4.27
N LEU A 441 -13.05 34.84 -3.18
CA LEU A 441 -13.84 34.33 -2.07
C LEU A 441 -15.36 34.48 -2.31
N ASP A 442 -15.79 34.93 -3.49
CA ASP A 442 -17.20 34.88 -3.87
C ASP A 442 -17.72 33.44 -3.81
N ARG A 443 -18.94 33.28 -3.29
CA ARG A 443 -19.53 31.95 -3.07
C ARG A 443 -19.72 31.14 -4.34
N ASN A 444 -19.90 31.76 -5.51
CA ASN A 444 -19.99 31.02 -6.77
C ASN A 444 -18.60 30.60 -7.25
N VAL A 445 -17.60 31.46 -7.11
CA VAL A 445 -16.21 31.12 -7.42
C VAL A 445 -15.74 29.94 -6.56
N LEU A 446 -16.01 29.97 -5.25
CA LEU A 446 -15.65 28.85 -4.36
C LEU A 446 -16.36 27.53 -4.69
N ARG A 447 -17.59 27.58 -5.23
CA ARG A 447 -18.28 26.38 -5.73
C ARG A 447 -17.59 25.83 -6.98
N GLU A 448 -17.26 26.69 -7.93
CA GLU A 448 -16.53 26.30 -9.14
C GLU A 448 -15.16 25.73 -8.81
N GLU A 449 -14.42 26.37 -7.91
CA GLU A 449 -13.12 25.93 -7.41
C GLU A 449 -13.19 24.53 -6.79
N ARG A 450 -14.21 24.28 -5.96
CA ARG A 450 -14.45 22.94 -5.44
C ARG A 450 -14.66 21.93 -6.56
N GLU A 451 -15.53 22.21 -7.54
CA GLU A 451 -15.76 21.28 -8.65
C GLU A 451 -14.48 20.98 -9.44
N ILE A 452 -13.64 21.99 -9.68
CA ILE A 452 -12.33 21.82 -10.32
C ILE A 452 -11.44 20.89 -9.47
N ILE A 453 -11.34 21.12 -8.17
CA ILE A 453 -10.53 20.29 -7.26
C ILE A 453 -11.04 18.85 -7.23
N LEU A 454 -12.36 18.64 -7.23
CA LEU A 454 -12.95 17.30 -7.26
C LEU A 454 -12.66 16.55 -8.57
N GLN A 455 -12.53 17.26 -9.68
CA GLN A 455 -12.18 16.69 -10.99
C GLN A 455 -10.68 16.40 -11.11
N LEU A 456 -9.84 17.25 -10.52
CA LEU A 456 -8.38 17.16 -10.61
C LEU A 456 -7.75 16.26 -9.55
N ARG A 457 -8.41 16.05 -8.41
CA ARG A 457 -7.84 15.22 -7.35
C ARG A 457 -7.77 13.76 -7.79
N HIS A 458 -6.69 13.11 -7.36
CA HIS A 458 -6.49 11.68 -7.56
C HIS A 458 -6.33 11.01 -6.19
N PRO A 459 -7.44 10.61 -5.53
CA PRO A 459 -7.42 10.15 -4.14
C PRO A 459 -6.50 8.94 -3.91
N ALA A 460 -6.33 8.08 -4.91
CA ALA A 460 -5.42 6.94 -4.83
C ALA A 460 -3.96 7.38 -4.60
N HIS A 461 -3.57 8.57 -5.05
CA HIS A 461 -2.23 9.14 -4.95
C HIS A 461 -2.04 10.17 -3.84
N LEU A 462 -3.13 10.56 -3.15
CA LEU A 462 -3.12 11.45 -1.99
C LEU A 462 -3.20 10.64 -0.70
N SER A 463 -2.58 11.12 0.36
CA SER A 463 -2.78 10.55 1.69
C SER A 463 -4.25 10.71 2.11
N ASP A 464 -4.72 9.79 2.94
CA ASP A 464 -6.08 9.87 3.48
C ASP A 464 -6.21 11.15 4.32
N HIS A 465 -7.33 11.87 4.14
CA HIS A 465 -7.55 13.17 4.75
C HIS A 465 -9.00 13.33 5.25
N GLU A 466 -9.21 14.21 6.22
CA GLU A 466 -10.48 14.40 6.93
C GLU A 466 -11.38 15.49 6.36
N LEU A 467 -11.02 16.11 5.22
CA LEU A 467 -11.82 17.15 4.57
C LEU A 467 -13.28 16.75 4.33
N GLY A 468 -13.57 15.46 4.13
CA GLY A 468 -14.91 14.87 4.24
C GLY A 468 -16.02 15.65 3.52
N ARG A 469 -16.93 16.24 4.31
CA ARG A 469 -18.11 16.99 3.82
C ARG A 469 -17.77 18.28 3.08
N SER A 470 -16.66 18.94 3.40
CA SER A 470 -16.23 20.18 2.72
C SER A 470 -15.99 19.94 1.22
N MET A 471 -15.48 18.74 0.90
CA MET A 471 -15.18 18.26 -0.45
C MET A 471 -16.29 17.38 -1.05
N ALA A 472 -17.54 17.53 -0.59
CA ALA A 472 -18.69 16.93 -1.27
C ALA A 472 -19.13 17.82 -2.44
N ALA A 473 -19.41 17.24 -3.61
CA ALA A 473 -19.83 17.98 -4.82
C ALA A 473 -20.99 18.97 -4.54
N HIS A 474 -21.98 18.53 -3.75
CA HIS A 474 -23.12 19.35 -3.36
C HIS A 474 -23.06 19.83 -1.89
N GLY A 475 -21.85 19.88 -1.30
CA GLY A 475 -21.62 20.39 0.05
C GLY A 475 -21.90 21.89 0.18
N ARG A 476 -22.10 22.37 1.41
CA ARG A 476 -22.32 23.81 1.65
C ARG A 476 -20.99 24.55 1.48
N VAL A 477 -21.06 25.79 0.99
CA VAL A 477 -19.86 26.65 0.88
C VAL A 477 -19.31 26.98 2.27
N ASP A 478 -20.17 27.04 3.28
CA ASP A 478 -19.73 27.28 4.67
C ASP A 478 -18.88 26.13 5.21
N ASP A 479 -19.16 24.88 4.80
CA ASP A 479 -18.35 23.73 5.16
C ASP A 479 -16.96 23.80 4.47
N LEU A 480 -16.89 24.37 3.26
CA LEU A 480 -15.63 24.64 2.55
C LEU A 480 -14.84 25.76 3.22
N LEU A 481 -15.50 26.88 3.55
CA LEU A 481 -14.88 28.03 4.20
C LEU A 481 -14.27 27.65 5.57
N ALA A 482 -14.89 26.73 6.30
CA ALA A 482 -14.41 26.28 7.60
C ALA A 482 -13.03 25.59 7.56
N VAL A 483 -12.66 25.01 6.43
CA VAL A 483 -11.35 24.34 6.21
C VAL A 483 -10.44 25.13 5.27
N LEU A 484 -10.92 26.27 4.74
CA LEU A 484 -10.23 27.04 3.73
C LEU A 484 -9.18 27.95 4.34
N HIS A 485 -7.97 27.83 3.84
CA HIS A 485 -6.86 28.72 4.10
C HIS A 485 -6.38 29.33 2.78
N VAL A 486 -5.99 30.59 2.80
CA VAL A 486 -5.54 31.31 1.60
C VAL A 486 -4.07 31.71 1.76
N PRO A 487 -3.12 30.92 1.25
CA PRO A 487 -1.77 31.37 1.12
C PRO A 487 -1.63 32.40 0.00
N LEU A 488 -1.15 33.60 0.36
CA LEU A 488 -0.90 34.72 -0.53
C LEU A 488 0.61 34.96 -0.61
N LEU A 489 1.23 34.55 -1.71
CA LEU A 489 2.63 34.83 -1.97
C LEU A 489 2.82 36.14 -2.72
N ILE A 490 3.75 36.96 -2.23
CA ILE A 490 4.14 38.23 -2.86
C ILE A 490 5.65 38.21 -3.03
N ALA A 491 6.09 38.01 -4.28
CA ALA A 491 7.47 38.27 -4.68
C ALA A 491 7.62 39.76 -4.97
N TYR A 492 8.54 40.45 -4.30
CA TYR A 492 8.65 41.91 -4.41
C TYR A 492 10.07 42.38 -4.67
N ASP A 493 10.21 43.44 -5.49
CA ASP A 493 11.50 44.11 -5.69
C ASP A 493 11.99 44.69 -4.36
N SER A 494 13.06 44.13 -3.83
CA SER A 494 13.67 44.57 -2.57
C SER A 494 14.69 45.68 -2.84
N ALA A 495 14.52 46.81 -2.17
CA ALA A 495 15.51 47.89 -2.21
C ALA A 495 16.78 47.52 -1.44
N THR A 496 16.67 46.58 -0.51
CA THR A 496 17.78 46.02 0.25
C THR A 496 18.61 45.08 -0.63
N LEU A 497 17.99 44.09 -1.28
CA LEU A 497 18.73 43.21 -2.20
C LEU A 497 19.28 43.97 -3.42
N GLY A 498 18.53 44.93 -3.95
CA GLY A 498 18.96 45.74 -5.10
C GLY A 498 20.21 46.60 -4.86
N ARG A 499 20.64 46.78 -3.60
CA ARG A 499 21.89 47.46 -3.24
C ARG A 499 23.11 46.53 -3.24
N GLY A 500 22.90 45.22 -3.42
CA GLY A 500 23.94 44.20 -3.27
C GLY A 500 24.15 43.79 -1.81
N PHE A 501 25.10 42.88 -1.60
CA PHE A 501 25.37 42.31 -0.28
C PHE A 501 25.82 43.38 0.73
N SER A 502 25.21 43.35 1.91
CA SER A 502 25.69 44.03 3.11
C SER A 502 25.55 43.08 4.30
N ALA A 503 26.40 43.20 5.33
CA ALA A 503 26.34 42.30 6.48
C ALA A 503 25.02 42.40 7.28
N ASP A 504 24.32 43.53 7.17
CA ASP A 504 23.07 43.87 7.85
C ASP A 504 21.84 43.73 6.94
N TYR A 505 21.97 43.14 5.74
CA TYR A 505 20.88 43.08 4.77
C TYR A 505 19.60 42.41 5.33
N LEU A 506 19.74 41.41 6.21
CA LEU A 506 18.60 40.77 6.86
C LEU A 506 17.75 41.74 7.69
N GLU A 507 18.36 42.75 8.33
CA GLU A 507 17.61 43.78 9.07
C GLU A 507 16.81 44.66 8.10
N GLY A 508 17.40 45.00 6.96
CA GLY A 508 16.70 45.71 5.89
C GLY A 508 15.52 44.91 5.32
N LEU A 509 15.69 43.59 5.10
CA LEU A 509 14.61 42.71 4.65
C LEU A 509 13.48 42.61 5.67
N ARG A 510 13.80 42.51 6.98
CA ARG A 510 12.81 42.52 8.05
C ARG A 510 11.99 43.81 8.04
N ALA A 511 12.64 44.97 7.97
CA ALA A 511 11.96 46.26 7.92
C ALA A 511 11.05 46.42 6.67
N GLU A 512 11.50 45.91 5.51
CA GLU A 512 10.70 45.89 4.29
C GLU A 512 9.46 44.99 4.42
N ALA A 513 9.63 43.79 4.99
CA ALA A 513 8.57 42.82 5.20
C ALA A 513 7.51 43.33 6.19
N GLU A 514 7.93 43.88 7.33
CA GLU A 514 7.05 44.53 8.32
C GLU A 514 6.24 45.66 7.66
N GLY A 515 6.90 46.54 6.91
CA GLY A 515 6.23 47.65 6.25
C GLY A 515 5.23 47.23 5.17
N ILE A 516 5.44 46.09 4.50
CA ILE A 516 4.46 45.52 3.56
C ILE A 516 3.29 44.90 4.34
N TYR A 517 3.59 44.10 5.36
CA TYR A 517 2.60 43.40 6.15
C TYR A 517 1.63 44.34 6.85
N GLU A 518 2.12 45.41 7.49
CA GLU A 518 1.25 46.38 8.17
C GLU A 518 0.24 47.05 7.23
N LYS A 519 0.64 47.34 5.98
CA LYS A 519 -0.27 47.89 4.98
C LYS A 519 -1.31 46.88 4.52
N LEU A 520 -0.89 45.63 4.31
CA LEU A 520 -1.81 44.54 3.94
C LEU A 520 -2.79 44.25 5.07
N LYS A 521 -2.30 44.17 6.30
CA LYS A 521 -3.09 43.95 7.51
C LYS A 521 -4.16 45.01 7.68
N ALA A 522 -3.80 46.29 7.54
CA ALA A 522 -4.75 47.40 7.64
C ALA A 522 -5.88 47.30 6.61
N GLU A 523 -5.57 46.93 5.36
CA GLU A 523 -6.55 46.79 4.30
C GLU A 523 -7.43 45.53 4.47
N LEU A 524 -6.85 44.41 4.90
CA LEU A 524 -7.53 43.10 4.96
C LEU A 524 -8.32 42.84 6.24
N HIS A 525 -8.10 43.61 7.31
CA HIS A 525 -8.78 43.39 8.58
C HIS A 525 -10.30 43.58 8.46
N VAL A 526 -10.77 44.51 7.62
CA VAL A 526 -12.19 44.91 7.59
C VAL A 526 -13.08 43.85 6.94
N ASP A 527 -12.66 43.30 5.79
CA ASP A 527 -13.52 42.47 4.94
C ASP A 527 -13.30 40.95 5.11
N PHE A 528 -12.22 40.52 5.79
CA PHE A 528 -11.76 39.12 5.75
C PHE A 528 -11.37 38.52 7.12
N GLY A 529 -11.93 39.00 8.24
CA GLY A 529 -11.55 38.55 9.60
C GLY A 529 -11.77 37.05 9.86
N ASP A 530 -12.76 36.44 9.20
CA ASP A 530 -13.14 35.04 9.39
C ASP A 530 -12.40 34.06 8.46
N VAL A 531 -11.57 34.56 7.55
CA VAL A 531 -10.79 33.73 6.60
C VAL A 531 -9.33 33.70 7.05
N ARG A 532 -8.75 32.50 7.15
CA ARG A 532 -7.32 32.31 7.45
C ARG A 532 -6.49 32.69 6.21
N ILE A 533 -5.69 33.75 6.32
CA ILE A 533 -4.80 34.20 5.23
C ILE A 533 -3.36 34.11 5.70
N HIS A 534 -2.55 33.37 4.94
CA HIS A 534 -1.12 33.22 5.18
C HIS A 534 -0.34 34.08 4.19
N ILE A 535 0.29 35.15 4.65
CA ILE A 535 1.05 36.05 3.80
C ILE A 535 2.49 35.53 3.71
N PHE A 536 2.92 35.20 2.50
CA PHE A 536 4.28 34.81 2.20
C PHE A 536 4.99 35.92 1.44
N LEU A 537 6.08 36.44 2.01
CA LEU A 537 6.86 37.51 1.37
C LEU A 537 8.21 36.96 0.91
N ILE A 538 8.54 37.18 -0.36
CA ILE A 538 9.84 36.83 -0.93
C ILE A 538 10.46 38.10 -1.54
N PRO A 539 11.52 38.65 -0.94
CA PRO A 539 12.30 39.69 -1.57
C PRO A 539 13.04 39.11 -2.78
N VAL A 540 13.06 39.86 -3.89
CA VAL A 540 13.88 39.55 -5.06
C VAL A 540 14.69 40.78 -5.47
N GLU A 541 15.88 40.60 -6.04
CA GLU A 541 16.71 41.71 -6.53
C GLU A 541 15.99 42.51 -7.64
N CYS A 542 15.40 41.79 -8.59
CA CYS A 542 14.59 42.36 -9.66
C CYS A 542 13.70 41.28 -10.27
N ALA A 543 12.39 41.39 -10.07
CA ALA A 543 11.42 40.40 -10.52
C ALA A 543 11.44 40.20 -12.04
N ALA A 544 11.61 41.27 -12.81
CA ALA A 544 11.69 41.20 -14.28
C ALA A 544 12.97 40.47 -14.76
N THR A 545 14.08 40.62 -14.05
CA THR A 545 15.32 39.89 -14.38
C THR A 545 15.21 38.41 -14.00
N LEU A 546 14.64 38.11 -12.83
CA LEU A 546 14.40 36.74 -12.40
C LEU A 546 13.45 36.00 -13.35
N ALA A 547 12.35 36.63 -13.77
CA ALA A 547 11.41 36.05 -14.73
C ALA A 547 12.07 35.71 -16.09
N ARG A 548 12.97 36.58 -16.59
CA ARG A 548 13.73 36.32 -17.83
C ARG A 548 14.75 35.19 -17.68
N ALA A 549 15.44 35.13 -16.54
CA ALA A 549 16.37 34.04 -16.24
C ALA A 549 15.62 32.70 -16.18
N PHE A 550 14.47 32.65 -15.51
CA PHE A 550 13.61 31.48 -15.45
C PHE A 550 13.11 31.08 -16.85
N GLU A 551 12.66 32.03 -17.68
CA GLU A 551 12.25 31.76 -19.06
C GLU A 551 13.36 31.12 -19.90
N THR A 552 14.58 31.63 -19.74
CA THR A 552 15.75 31.15 -20.47
C THR A 552 16.09 29.72 -20.07
N ALA A 553 16.08 29.42 -18.76
CA ALA A 553 16.32 28.09 -18.25
C ALA A 553 15.22 27.09 -18.66
N LEU A 554 13.95 27.51 -18.64
CA LEU A 554 12.81 26.71 -19.11
C LEU A 554 12.97 26.32 -20.58
N ARG A 555 13.44 27.27 -21.42
CA ARG A 555 13.70 27.02 -22.85
C ARG A 555 14.92 26.11 -23.08
N ALA A 556 15.94 26.19 -22.23
CA ALA A 556 17.13 25.34 -22.33
C ALA A 556 16.86 23.88 -21.95
N GLY A 557 15.85 23.62 -21.11
CA GLY A 557 15.40 22.27 -20.75
C GLY A 557 14.54 21.55 -21.80
N ARG A 558 14.27 22.20 -22.96
CA ARG A 558 13.44 21.66 -24.04
C ARG A 558 14.10 20.56 -24.85
#